data_AF-A0A2X2J1K9-F1
#
_entry.id   AF-A0A2X2J1K9-F1
#
_cell.length_a   1.000
_cell.length_b   1.000
_cell.length_c   1.000
_cell.angle_alpha   90.00
_cell.angle_beta   90.00
_cell.angle_gamma   90.00
#
_symmetry.space_group_name_H-M   'P 1'
#
loop_
_entity.id
_entity.type
_entity.pdbx_description
1 polymer ?
#
loop_
_entity_poly.entity_id
_entity_poly.type
_entity_poly.pdbx_seq_one_letter_code
_entity_poly.pdbx_strand_id
1 'polypeptide(L)'
;MSEFILHPLNITINQMSIGNKKLTKTIFNQIEEENYFTRSLDFKGDAIIGYINDRNNRYLLWSKNGKLRKTNITLYYKLERDPSYAELNRVEWFLKKVGIKYSVDQSDRYDIKIHHVLENTQLYSELVDKADSFLQELTDKQIYL
;
A
#
# COMPACT_ATOMS: atom_id res chain seq x y z
N MET A 1 1.70 -1.98 50.88
CA MET A 1 1.02 -2.20 49.59
C MET A 1 2.03 -1.87 48.52
N SER A 2 2.48 -2.86 47.76
CA SER A 2 3.48 -2.69 46.70
C SER A 2 2.76 -2.26 45.43
N GLU A 3 3.02 -1.05 44.94
CA GLU A 3 2.54 -0.62 43.63
C GLU A 3 3.24 -1.43 42.54
N PHE A 4 2.45 -2.15 41.74
CA PHE A 4 2.95 -2.77 40.52
C PHE A 4 3.07 -1.69 39.44
N ILE A 5 4.29 -1.26 39.16
CA ILE A 5 4.59 -0.37 38.02
C ILE A 5 4.67 -1.25 36.77
N LEU A 6 3.63 -1.19 35.93
CA LEU A 6 3.64 -1.81 34.62
C LEU A 6 4.45 -0.93 33.66
N HIS A 7 5.66 -1.37 33.31
CA HIS A 7 6.42 -0.76 32.23
C HIS A 7 5.81 -1.16 30.88
N PRO A 8 5.59 -0.21 29.96
CA PRO A 8 5.14 -0.53 28.60
C PRO A 8 6.20 -1.41 27.91
N LEU A 9 5.79 -2.62 27.51
CA LEU A 9 6.62 -3.55 26.75
C LEU A 9 6.39 -3.31 25.26
N ASN A 10 7.34 -2.66 24.61
CA ASN A 10 7.34 -2.51 23.16
C ASN A 10 8.06 -3.73 22.54
N ILE A 11 7.31 -4.63 21.90
CA ILE A 11 7.85 -5.77 21.16
C ILE A 11 7.92 -5.38 19.69
N THR A 12 9.13 -5.23 19.14
CA THR A 12 9.35 -5.00 17.71
C THR A 12 9.70 -6.32 17.02
N ILE A 13 8.88 -6.74 16.05
CA ILE A 13 9.15 -7.95 15.24
C ILE A 13 10.18 -7.59 14.16
N ASN A 14 11.47 -7.75 14.47
CA ASN A 14 12.57 -7.35 13.58
C ASN A 14 12.90 -8.37 12.48
N GLN A 15 12.34 -9.59 12.54
CA GLN A 15 12.74 -10.68 11.65
C GLN A 15 11.60 -11.67 11.40
N MET A 16 11.36 -12.01 10.13
CA MET A 16 10.42 -13.06 9.74
C MET A 16 11.16 -14.38 9.52
N SER A 17 10.56 -15.48 9.98
CA SER A 17 11.01 -16.85 9.70
C SER A 17 9.92 -17.63 8.95
N ILE A 18 10.30 -18.39 7.93
CA ILE A 18 9.43 -19.25 7.13
C ILE A 18 9.95 -20.68 7.27
N GLY A 19 9.17 -21.59 7.87
CA GLY A 19 9.56 -22.99 8.03
C GLY A 19 10.96 -23.16 8.62
N ASN A 20 11.25 -22.46 9.72
CA ASN A 20 12.54 -22.41 10.44
C ASN A 20 13.70 -21.71 9.71
N LYS A 21 13.47 -21.08 8.55
CA LYS A 21 14.49 -20.29 7.84
C LYS A 21 14.20 -18.80 7.97
N LYS A 22 15.23 -18.00 8.26
CA LYS A 22 15.15 -16.53 8.19
C LYS A 22 14.77 -16.10 6.77
N LEU A 23 13.79 -15.22 6.63
CA LEU A 23 13.53 -14.53 5.38
C LEU A 23 14.72 -13.61 5.07
N THR A 24 15.49 -13.95 4.04
CA THR A 24 16.62 -13.13 3.57
C THR A 24 16.22 -12.29 2.36
N LYS A 25 17.03 -11.28 2.03
CA LYS A 25 16.85 -10.49 0.80
C LYS A 25 16.76 -11.35 -0.46
N THR A 26 17.57 -12.41 -0.56
CA THR A 26 17.53 -13.34 -1.70
C THR A 26 16.18 -14.07 -1.79
N ILE A 27 15.64 -14.56 -0.67
CA ILE A 27 14.33 -15.23 -0.64
C ILE A 27 13.23 -14.23 -0.97
N PHE A 28 13.26 -13.03 -0.38
CA PHE A 28 12.28 -11.98 -0.67
C PHE A 28 12.22 -11.59 -2.15
N ASN A 29 13.38 -11.53 -2.82
CA ASN A 29 13.44 -11.24 -4.25
C ASN A 29 12.77 -12.32 -5.11
N GLN A 30 12.73 -13.56 -4.63
CA GLN A 30 12.08 -14.70 -5.31
C GLN A 30 10.56 -14.79 -5.05
N ILE A 31 10.02 -14.04 -4.08
CA ILE A 31 8.58 -14.02 -3.81
C ILE A 31 7.85 -13.39 -5.00
N GLU A 32 6.82 -14.08 -5.47
CA GLU A 32 5.97 -13.66 -6.59
C GLU A 32 5.25 -12.33 -6.29
N GLU A 33 5.29 -11.42 -7.25
CA GLU A 33 4.53 -10.18 -7.18
C GLU A 33 3.09 -10.42 -7.62
N GLU A 34 2.14 -10.05 -6.76
CA GLU A 34 0.72 -10.12 -7.07
C GLU A 34 0.04 -8.90 -6.44
N ASN A 35 -0.99 -8.35 -7.09
CA ASN A 35 -1.74 -7.21 -6.54
C ASN A 35 -2.51 -7.59 -5.28
N TYR A 36 -2.26 -6.96 -4.14
CA TYR A 36 -2.95 -7.22 -2.86
C TYR A 36 -4.44 -6.83 -2.84
N PHE A 37 -4.82 -5.79 -3.59
CA PHE A 37 -6.15 -5.18 -3.56
C PHE A 37 -7.03 -5.58 -4.74
N THR A 38 -8.34 -5.67 -4.50
CA THR A 38 -9.39 -5.57 -5.53
C THR A 38 -9.49 -4.13 -6.06
N ARG A 39 -10.38 -3.90 -7.04
CA ARG A 39 -10.67 -2.54 -7.53
C ARG A 39 -11.27 -1.63 -6.45
N SER A 40 -12.04 -2.20 -5.53
CA SER A 40 -12.62 -1.53 -4.35
C SER A 40 -11.66 -1.41 -3.17
N LEU A 41 -10.37 -1.72 -3.38
CA LEU A 41 -9.33 -1.75 -2.33
C LEU A 41 -9.64 -2.70 -1.16
N ASP A 42 -10.34 -3.80 -1.44
CA ASP A 42 -10.49 -4.88 -0.46
C ASP A 42 -9.28 -5.81 -0.52
N PHE A 43 -8.86 -6.31 0.65
CA PHE A 43 -7.81 -7.31 0.73
C PHE A 43 -8.30 -8.64 0.13
N LYS A 44 -7.49 -9.25 -0.75
CA LYS A 44 -7.84 -10.50 -1.43
C LYS A 44 -7.08 -11.74 -0.93
N GLY A 45 -6.24 -11.60 0.08
CA GLY A 45 -5.43 -12.68 0.63
C GLY A 45 -5.94 -13.18 1.97
N ASP A 46 -5.17 -14.10 2.55
CA ASP A 46 -5.52 -14.75 3.80
C ASP A 46 -5.05 -13.93 5.01
N ALA A 47 -3.83 -13.38 4.93
CA ALA A 47 -3.23 -12.59 6.01
C ALA A 47 -2.21 -11.58 5.50
N ILE A 48 -2.15 -10.42 6.18
CA ILE A 48 -1.05 -9.46 6.07
C ILE A 48 0.02 -9.88 7.07
N ILE A 49 1.26 -9.93 6.62
CA ILE A 49 2.39 -10.24 7.49
C ILE A 49 3.07 -8.95 7.95
N GLY A 50 3.23 -8.00 7.04
CA GLY A 50 3.88 -6.72 7.29
C GLY A 50 4.37 -6.10 6.00
N TYR A 51 5.26 -5.11 6.10
CA TYR A 51 5.87 -4.51 4.92
C TYR A 51 7.39 -4.47 5.02
N ILE A 52 8.06 -4.47 3.88
CA ILE A 52 9.51 -4.34 3.77
C ILE A 52 9.81 -3.03 3.04
N ASN A 53 10.71 -2.23 3.61
CA ASN A 53 11.26 -1.06 2.94
C ASN A 53 12.60 -1.45 2.28
N ASP A 54 12.64 -1.55 0.95
CA ASP A 54 13.85 -1.83 0.17
C ASP A 54 14.19 -0.62 -0.71
N ARG A 55 15.14 0.18 -0.21
CA ARG A 55 15.60 1.43 -0.84
C ARG A 55 14.45 2.42 -1.04
N ASN A 56 13.99 2.58 -2.28
CA ASN A 56 12.94 3.52 -2.68
C ASN A 56 11.57 2.84 -2.80
N ASN A 57 11.49 1.53 -2.55
CA ASN A 57 10.28 0.75 -2.70
C ASN A 57 9.79 0.23 -1.35
N ARG A 58 8.47 0.29 -1.15
CA ARG A 58 7.78 -0.35 -0.05
C ARG A 58 6.99 -1.52 -0.59
N TYR A 59 7.23 -2.70 -0.05
CA TYR A 59 6.54 -3.93 -0.45
C TYR A 59 5.71 -4.47 0.71
N LEU A 60 4.42 -4.63 0.48
CA LEU A 60 3.54 -5.38 1.37
C LEU A 60 3.80 -6.87 1.20
N LEU A 61 3.98 -7.58 2.30
CA LEU A 61 4.12 -9.03 2.35
C LEU A 61 2.85 -9.65 2.93
N TRP A 62 2.27 -10.60 2.22
CA TRP A 62 0.99 -11.22 2.55
C TRP A 62 0.93 -12.66 2.06
N SER A 63 -0.07 -13.42 2.53
CA SER A 63 -0.29 -14.81 2.12
C SER A 63 -1.58 -15.00 1.33
N LYS A 64 -1.57 -15.95 0.39
CA LYS A 64 -2.74 -16.40 -0.35
C LYS A 64 -2.62 -17.89 -0.64
N ASN A 65 -3.63 -18.67 -0.27
CA ASN A 65 -3.63 -20.13 -0.44
C ASN A 65 -2.35 -20.76 0.14
N GLY A 66 -1.92 -20.30 1.31
CA GLY A 66 -0.69 -20.77 1.98
C GLY A 66 0.62 -20.37 1.31
N LYS A 67 0.61 -19.55 0.26
CA LYS A 67 1.82 -19.05 -0.43
C LYS A 67 2.06 -17.58 -0.10
N LEU A 68 3.34 -17.22 0.02
CA LEU A 68 3.73 -15.82 0.14
C LEU A 68 3.58 -15.07 -1.18
N ARG A 69 3.19 -13.81 -1.07
CA ARG A 69 3.06 -12.84 -2.14
C ARG A 69 3.59 -11.51 -1.68
N LYS A 70 4.06 -10.70 -2.63
CA LYS A 70 4.40 -9.30 -2.36
C LYS A 70 3.69 -8.35 -3.31
N THR A 71 3.43 -7.15 -2.83
CA THR A 71 2.84 -6.06 -3.64
C THR A 71 3.64 -4.79 -3.41
N ASN A 72 4.11 -4.15 -4.47
CA ASN A 72 4.69 -2.81 -4.34
C ASN A 72 3.58 -1.81 -3.97
N ILE A 73 3.68 -1.22 -2.78
CA ILE A 73 2.73 -0.24 -2.24
C ILE A 73 3.26 1.20 -2.27
N THR A 74 4.42 1.43 -2.90
CA THR A 74 5.11 2.73 -2.90
C THR A 74 4.25 3.87 -3.42
N LEU A 75 3.47 3.62 -4.48
CA LEU A 75 2.62 4.65 -5.09
C LEU A 75 1.39 4.98 -4.23
N TYR A 76 0.94 4.10 -3.34
CA TYR A 76 -0.16 4.41 -2.41
C TYR A 76 0.26 5.44 -1.37
N TYR A 77 1.51 5.42 -0.91
CA TYR A 77 2.08 6.44 0.01
C TYR A 77 2.24 7.84 -0.62
N LYS A 78 1.92 7.98 -1.91
CA LYS A 78 2.06 9.22 -2.69
C LYS A 78 0.72 9.69 -3.25
N LEU A 79 -0.39 9.10 -2.80
CA LEU A 79 -1.72 9.55 -3.16
C LEU A 79 -2.02 10.84 -2.42
N GLU A 80 -2.75 11.72 -3.10
CA GLU A 80 -3.27 12.96 -2.52
C GLU A 80 -4.78 12.88 -2.56
N ARG A 81 -5.46 13.30 -1.49
CA ARG A 81 -6.94 13.35 -1.47
C ARG A 81 -7.49 14.25 -2.56
N ASP A 82 -6.84 15.39 -2.77
CA ASP A 82 -7.14 16.28 -3.89
C ASP A 82 -6.19 15.98 -5.06
N PRO A 83 -6.69 15.41 -6.16
CA PRO A 83 -5.88 15.01 -7.30
C PRO A 83 -5.24 16.20 -8.04
N SER A 84 -5.64 17.44 -7.74
CA SER A 84 -5.04 18.66 -8.30
C SER A 84 -3.61 18.91 -7.82
N TYR A 85 -3.23 18.33 -6.66
CA TYR A 85 -1.90 18.45 -6.08
C TYR A 85 -0.98 17.25 -6.41
N ALA A 86 -1.51 16.21 -7.06
CA ALA A 86 -0.76 15.01 -7.40
C ALA A 86 -0.20 15.05 -8.83
N GLU A 87 0.94 14.39 -9.05
CA GLU A 87 1.47 14.16 -10.40
C GLU A 87 0.49 13.34 -11.25
N LEU A 88 0.27 13.75 -12.51
CA LEU A 88 -0.71 13.14 -13.41
C LEU A 88 -0.56 11.63 -13.54
N ASN A 89 0.66 11.15 -13.77
CA ASN A 89 0.97 9.73 -13.87
C ASN A 89 0.56 8.92 -12.62
N ARG A 90 0.63 9.50 -11.41
CA ARG A 90 0.25 8.83 -10.16
C ARG A 90 -1.26 8.70 -10.04
N VAL A 91 -1.97 9.78 -10.34
CA VAL A 91 -3.43 9.77 -10.31
C VAL A 91 -3.95 8.82 -11.38
N GLU A 92 -3.45 8.89 -12.62
CA GLU A 92 -3.83 7.96 -13.69
C GLU A 92 -3.57 6.49 -13.32
N TRP A 93 -2.42 6.20 -12.70
CA TRP A 93 -2.12 4.86 -12.21
C TRP A 93 -3.19 4.38 -11.23
N PHE A 94 -3.58 5.22 -10.26
CA PHE A 94 -4.58 4.86 -9.27
C PHE A 94 -5.96 4.69 -9.90
N LEU A 95 -6.39 5.60 -10.78
CA LEU A 95 -7.66 5.50 -11.50
C LEU A 95 -7.76 4.21 -12.31
N LYS A 96 -6.69 3.86 -13.05
CA LYS A 96 -6.61 2.57 -13.76
C LYS A 96 -6.66 1.38 -12.80
N LYS A 97 -6.05 1.50 -11.62
CA LYS A 97 -6.03 0.46 -10.60
C LYS A 97 -7.42 0.16 -10.03
N VAL A 98 -8.17 1.21 -9.71
CA VAL A 98 -9.51 1.11 -9.12
C VAL A 98 -10.63 1.05 -10.16
N GLY A 99 -10.30 1.28 -11.44
CA GLY A 99 -11.25 1.23 -12.55
C GLY A 99 -12.18 2.43 -12.63
N ILE A 100 -11.78 3.58 -12.09
CA ILE A 100 -12.50 4.85 -12.27
C ILE A 100 -12.16 5.38 -13.67
N LYS A 101 -13.21 5.70 -14.45
CA LYS A 101 -13.07 6.31 -15.77
C LYS A 101 -12.72 7.79 -15.62
N TYR A 102 -11.93 8.29 -16.57
CA TYR A 102 -11.55 9.69 -16.67
C TYR A 102 -11.34 10.05 -18.14
N SER A 103 -11.61 11.30 -18.50
CA SER A 103 -11.52 11.79 -19.88
C SER A 103 -10.53 12.93 -19.96
N VAL A 104 -9.33 12.66 -20.45
CA VAL A 104 -8.32 13.71 -20.66
C VAL A 104 -8.63 14.44 -21.96
N ASP A 105 -9.01 15.72 -21.89
CA ASP A 105 -9.12 16.53 -23.10
C ASP A 105 -7.72 16.80 -23.66
N GLN A 106 -7.45 16.30 -24.87
CA GLN A 106 -6.10 16.29 -25.43
C GLN A 106 -5.66 17.65 -25.99
N SER A 107 -6.56 18.66 -26.00
CA SER A 107 -6.29 20.00 -26.53
C SER A 107 -5.43 20.88 -25.62
N ASP A 108 -5.42 20.65 -24.29
CA ASP A 108 -4.75 21.51 -23.31
C ASP A 108 -3.75 20.75 -22.42
N ARG A 109 -2.86 19.96 -23.04
CA ARG A 109 -1.85 19.13 -22.35
C ARG A 109 -0.92 19.86 -21.37
N TYR A 110 -0.94 21.19 -21.31
CA TYR A 110 -0.07 21.98 -20.44
C TYR A 110 -0.67 22.30 -19.06
N ASP A 111 -1.99 22.16 -18.85
CA ASP A 111 -2.64 22.59 -17.59
C ASP A 111 -3.85 21.72 -17.16
N ILE A 112 -3.87 20.44 -17.55
CA ILE A 112 -4.97 19.52 -17.19
C ILE A 112 -4.91 19.21 -15.69
N LYS A 113 -5.70 19.94 -14.90
CA LYS A 113 -5.98 19.59 -13.52
C LYS A 113 -7.01 18.46 -13.50
N ILE A 114 -6.61 17.27 -13.04
CA ILE A 114 -7.41 16.03 -13.10
C ILE A 114 -8.77 16.14 -12.41
N HIS A 115 -8.93 17.03 -11.43
CA HIS A 115 -10.20 17.28 -10.77
C HIS A 115 -11.35 17.70 -11.73
N HIS A 116 -11.04 18.27 -12.90
CA HIS A 116 -12.04 18.62 -13.91
C HIS A 116 -12.49 17.45 -14.79
N VAL A 117 -11.75 16.33 -14.77
CA VAL A 117 -11.97 15.19 -15.69
C VAL A 117 -12.34 13.89 -14.97
N LEU A 118 -12.48 13.94 -13.64
CA LEU A 118 -12.95 12.84 -12.83
C LEU A 118 -14.48 12.77 -12.85
N GLU A 119 -15.03 11.66 -13.33
CA GLU A 119 -16.47 11.44 -13.32
C GLU A 119 -17.04 11.34 -11.89
N ASN A 120 -16.22 10.90 -10.93
CA ASN A 120 -16.64 10.71 -9.53
C ASN A 120 -15.53 11.03 -8.54
N THR A 121 -15.38 12.32 -8.22
CA THR A 121 -14.39 12.83 -7.25
C THR A 121 -14.62 12.31 -5.83
N GLN A 122 -15.87 12.06 -5.45
CA GLN A 122 -16.20 11.52 -4.13
C GLN A 122 -15.66 10.10 -3.96
N LEU A 123 -15.93 9.21 -4.92
CA LEU A 123 -15.41 7.84 -4.90
C LEU A 123 -13.89 7.79 -4.92
N TYR A 124 -13.24 8.72 -5.63
CA TYR A 124 -11.78 8.85 -5.60
C TYR A 124 -11.29 9.14 -4.17
N SER A 125 -11.86 10.16 -3.52
CA SER A 125 -11.48 10.53 -2.15
C SER A 125 -11.70 9.39 -1.17
N GLU A 126 -12.83 8.69 -1.25
CA GLU A 126 -13.15 7.54 -0.39
C GLU A 126 -12.12 6.41 -0.54
N LEU A 127 -11.67 6.14 -1.77
CA LEU A 127 -10.67 5.10 -2.02
C LEU A 127 -9.26 5.54 -1.58
N VAL A 128 -8.91 6.82 -1.71
CA VAL A 128 -7.67 7.37 -1.14
C VAL A 128 -7.69 7.24 0.38
N ASP A 129 -8.80 7.61 1.04
CA ASP A 129 -8.95 7.48 2.50
C ASP A 129 -8.83 6.05 2.99
N LYS A 130 -9.39 5.11 2.23
CA LYS A 130 -9.27 3.69 2.51
C LYS A 130 -7.81 3.21 2.38
N ALA A 131 -7.09 3.69 1.37
CA ALA A 131 -5.66 3.39 1.22
C ALA A 131 -4.85 3.98 2.37
N ASP A 132 -5.08 5.25 2.74
CA ASP A 132 -4.36 5.93 3.82
C ASP A 132 -4.60 5.25 5.17
N SER A 133 -5.85 4.90 5.49
CA SER A 133 -6.19 4.18 6.71
C SER A 133 -5.46 2.85 6.81
N PHE A 134 -5.42 2.10 5.69
CA PHE A 134 -4.67 0.85 5.61
C PHE A 134 -3.16 1.05 5.81
N LEU A 135 -2.57 2.10 5.22
CA LEU A 135 -1.15 2.39 5.38
C LEU A 135 -0.80 2.79 6.82
N GLN A 136 -1.69 3.52 7.50
CA GLN A 136 -1.53 3.86 8.92
C GLN A 136 -1.48 2.60 9.79
N GLU A 137 -2.38 1.64 9.56
CA GLU A 137 -2.40 0.34 10.25
C GLU A 137 -1.16 -0.54 9.99
N LEU A 138 -0.41 -0.25 8.92
CA LEU A 138 0.84 -0.94 8.59
C LEU A 138 2.08 -0.35 9.26
N THR A 139 2.02 0.88 9.78
CA THR A 139 3.19 1.65 10.23
C THR A 139 4.12 0.87 11.17
N ASP A 140 3.54 0.09 12.10
CA ASP A 140 4.31 -0.65 13.11
C ASP A 140 4.65 -2.10 12.68
N LYS A 141 4.39 -2.46 11.42
CA LYS A 141 4.55 -3.82 10.89
C LYS A 141 5.74 -3.94 9.91
N GLN A 142 6.79 -3.16 10.12
CA GLN A 142 7.98 -3.22 9.28
C GLN A 142 8.79 -4.50 9.55
N ILE A 143 9.17 -5.19 8.48
CA ILE A 143 10.06 -6.35 8.48
C ILE A 143 11.42 -5.91 7.95
N TYR A 144 12.47 -6.19 8.72
CA TYR A 144 13.86 -5.92 8.32
C TYR A 144 14.49 -7.17 7.73
N LEU A 145 15.17 -7.02 6.58
CA LEU A 145 15.82 -8.10 5.83
C LEU A 145 17.34 -8.01 5.86
#